data_AF-A0A843J1Z4-F1
#
_entry.id   AF-A0A843J1Z4-F1
#
_cell.length_a   1.000
_cell.length_b   1.000
_cell.length_c   1.000
_cell.angle_alpha   90.00
_cell.angle_beta   90.00
_cell.angle_gamma   90.00
#
_symmetry.space_group_name_H-M   'P 1'
#
loop_
_entity.id
_entity.type
_entity.pdbx_description
1 polymer ?
#
loop_
_entity_poly.entity_id
_entity_poly.type
_entity_poly.pdbx_seq_one_letter_code
_entity_poly.pdbx_strand_id
1 'polypeptide(L)'
;MNRKFLCLLLMVCIAAAAVLSGCTAQTQDTVTADNSHGKVIEKSVPFDPNTASISSKTVTLYPYTTQNSENTTLYFVNGGEIPYVSLEEYMVFLEKIGNLSTQGYSLTFKADGDKASFVRENGYSADFDFQKNTIHFTDYNMFVKTPNGPLLDVTFIHDYVASLFQKDEERSYERYGEEITIPLSDYGIRMLHKDGGYYIPLQTFNDIFVAPKFTSLVYNGEVIIITGSFTEGDELSEVYYSVPKSERSKEAAEFDYNELCLALDHYYGLKEVHRIKNFDAIFRECGYDHYLKGTNQTLADVALYQFIISQLDDLHSGFKSVSFRTDKDEYDKEISGMLHGYSDRSLRNEAGVLAKARAKYYPGGVPHYEEVGNTAYITFDSFENTPCDDYYSAPNADELDNTIRLMQYAYDQITRKGSPIENVVMDLSINTGGVIYDAVYVTGLFLEEGQISAADELTGALTSAHYRVDINRDHLFDEKDTLAGKGYNLYCLESPVSFSCGNLVPNVFKDTTHVTLIGQTSGGGSCAVQPLSTSSGTLFQVSGNMRMSFIKNGAFYDIDRGAEPDIYIRDLSVLYDRKKLTDFINTRII
;
A
#
# COMPACT_ATOMS: atom_id res chain seq x y z
N MET A 1 -55.15 4.53 47.04
CA MET A 1 -56.06 3.49 46.49
C MET A 1 -56.08 3.65 44.98
N ASN A 2 -55.80 2.67 44.12
CA ASN A 2 -55.35 1.31 44.33
C ASN A 2 -54.62 0.85 43.06
N ARG A 3 -53.46 0.22 43.25
CA ARG A 3 -52.72 -0.56 42.25
C ARG A 3 -53.60 -1.72 41.76
N LYS A 4 -53.58 -2.00 40.46
CA LYS A 4 -53.67 -3.34 39.82
C LYS A 4 -53.97 -3.16 38.33
N PHE A 5 -52.96 -3.34 37.49
CA PHE A 5 -53.03 -3.98 36.16
C PHE A 5 -51.70 -3.75 35.41
N LEU A 6 -50.65 -4.51 35.77
CA LEU A 6 -49.59 -4.96 34.84
C LEU A 6 -48.57 -5.84 35.59
N CYS A 7 -48.96 -7.08 35.87
CA CYS A 7 -48.04 -8.17 36.24
C CYS A 7 -48.78 -9.49 35.99
N LEU A 8 -48.85 -9.93 34.74
CA LEU A 8 -49.03 -11.35 34.40
C LEU A 8 -48.78 -11.55 32.89
N LEU A 9 -47.55 -11.94 32.53
CA LEU A 9 -47.25 -13.13 31.75
C LEU A 9 -45.76 -13.08 31.37
N LEU A 10 -44.95 -13.69 32.23
CA LEU A 10 -43.59 -14.11 31.93
C LEU A 10 -43.58 -15.65 32.10
N MET A 11 -43.05 -16.35 31.09
CA MET A 11 -42.57 -17.76 31.12
C MET A 11 -43.62 -18.91 31.13
N VAL A 12 -43.71 -19.72 30.05
CA VAL A 12 -42.93 -20.96 29.72
C VAL A 12 -43.62 -21.74 28.56
N CYS A 13 -42.80 -22.44 27.75
CA CYS A 13 -43.06 -23.48 26.71
C CYS A 13 -42.86 -22.96 25.27
N ILE A 14 -41.66 -23.03 24.67
CA ILE A 14 -40.91 -24.18 24.12
C ILE A 14 -41.65 -24.95 23.00
N ALA A 15 -41.03 -24.88 21.82
CA ALA A 15 -41.03 -25.79 20.67
C ALA A 15 -42.26 -25.86 19.74
N ALA A 16 -42.13 -25.21 18.58
CA ALA A 16 -42.13 -25.93 17.29
C ALA A 16 -41.49 -25.04 16.21
N ALA A 17 -40.31 -25.45 15.76
CA ALA A 17 -39.63 -24.92 14.60
C ALA A 17 -40.39 -25.33 13.31
N ALA A 18 -40.47 -24.42 12.35
CA ALA A 18 -39.81 -24.56 11.05
C ALA A 18 -40.43 -23.61 10.00
N VAL A 19 -39.55 -23.16 9.11
CA VAL A 19 -39.80 -22.70 7.74
C VAL A 19 -39.91 -21.17 7.53
N LEU A 20 -38.84 -20.67 6.89
CA LEU A 20 -38.67 -19.44 6.10
C LEU A 20 -38.15 -18.17 6.82
N SER A 21 -36.85 -18.19 7.10
CA SER A 21 -36.01 -16.99 7.12
C SER A 21 -34.86 -17.17 6.12
N GLY A 22 -35.09 -16.71 4.89
CA GLY A 22 -34.04 -16.46 3.90
C GLY A 22 -33.61 -15.00 4.03
N CYS A 23 -32.74 -14.72 5.00
CA CYS A 23 -31.93 -13.50 5.01
C CYS A 23 -30.49 -13.98 5.14
N THR A 24 -29.73 -13.83 4.05
CA THR A 24 -28.28 -14.03 4.00
C THR A 24 -27.63 -13.03 4.94
N ALA A 25 -27.30 -13.47 6.15
CA ALA A 25 -26.36 -12.77 7.00
C ALA A 25 -24.96 -12.97 6.37
N GLN A 26 -24.36 -11.87 5.90
CA GLN A 26 -22.91 -11.77 5.79
C GLN A 26 -22.35 -11.87 7.20
N THR A 27 -21.91 -13.07 7.59
CA THR A 27 -21.04 -13.23 8.74
C THR A 27 -19.67 -12.67 8.35
N GLN A 28 -19.29 -11.55 8.97
CA GLN A 28 -17.88 -11.21 9.15
C GLN A 28 -17.29 -12.30 10.06
N ASP A 29 -16.58 -13.25 9.45
CA ASP A 29 -15.72 -14.15 10.19
C ASP A 29 -14.53 -13.33 10.69
N THR A 30 -14.54 -12.96 11.95
CA THR A 30 -13.32 -12.51 12.64
C THR A 30 -12.46 -13.74 12.91
N VAL A 31 -11.64 -14.12 11.94
CA VAL A 31 -10.58 -15.10 12.13
C VAL A 31 -9.34 -14.34 12.60
N THR A 32 -8.93 -14.63 13.82
CA THR A 32 -7.61 -14.26 14.37
C THR A 32 -6.50 -14.74 13.43
N ALA A 33 -5.52 -13.88 13.15
CA ALA A 33 -4.34 -14.20 12.34
C ALA A 33 -3.76 -15.57 12.72
N ASP A 34 -3.92 -16.53 11.80
CA ASP A 34 -3.25 -17.82 11.91
C ASP A 34 -1.79 -17.60 11.50
N ASN A 35 -0.91 -17.31 12.46
CA ASN A 35 0.53 -17.13 12.22
C ASN A 35 1.25 -18.43 11.77
N SER A 36 0.53 -19.44 11.26
CA SER A 36 1.08 -20.66 10.67
C SER A 36 1.10 -20.63 9.13
N HIS A 37 1.66 -19.58 8.53
CA HIS A 37 1.78 -19.47 7.08
C HIS A 37 3.17 -19.88 6.55
N GLY A 38 3.18 -20.61 5.42
CA GLY A 38 4.29 -20.58 4.47
C GLY A 38 5.38 -21.65 4.56
N LYS A 39 5.01 -22.93 4.46
CA LYS A 39 6.01 -24.00 4.30
C LYS A 39 6.12 -24.43 2.84
N VAL A 40 7.29 -24.25 2.25
CA VAL A 40 7.63 -24.86 0.96
C VAL A 40 7.77 -26.38 1.18
N ILE A 41 7.09 -27.16 0.34
CA ILE A 41 7.01 -28.63 0.53
C ILE A 41 8.36 -29.32 0.28
N GLU A 42 9.11 -28.85 -0.71
CA GLU A 42 10.45 -29.36 -1.00
C GLU A 42 11.48 -28.52 -0.24
N LYS A 43 12.17 -29.16 0.71
CA LYS A 43 13.24 -28.52 1.47
C LYS A 43 14.56 -28.71 0.75
N SER A 44 15.39 -27.66 0.76
CA SER A 44 16.73 -27.69 0.20
C SER A 44 17.59 -28.80 0.84
N VAL A 45 18.58 -29.29 0.09
CA VAL A 45 19.49 -30.39 0.47
C VAL A 45 20.13 -30.14 1.85
N PRO A 46 20.36 -31.18 2.68
CA PRO A 46 21.02 -31.03 3.98
C PRO A 46 22.34 -30.23 3.88
N PHE A 47 22.50 -29.23 4.75
CA PHE A 47 23.65 -28.35 4.80
C PHE A 47 24.37 -28.51 6.13
N ASP A 48 25.68 -28.78 6.06
CA ASP A 48 26.54 -28.76 7.24
C ASP A 48 27.38 -27.47 7.26
N PRO A 49 27.05 -26.50 8.14
CA PRO A 49 27.78 -25.23 8.23
C PRO A 49 29.27 -25.40 8.53
N ASN A 50 29.67 -26.52 9.15
CA ASN A 50 31.07 -26.80 9.43
C ASN A 50 31.89 -27.06 8.16
N THR A 51 31.24 -27.56 7.10
CA THR A 51 31.87 -27.88 5.81
C THR A 51 31.79 -26.76 4.79
N ALA A 52 30.99 -25.71 5.05
CA ALA A 52 30.81 -24.60 4.13
C ALA A 52 32.11 -23.80 3.94
N SER A 53 32.45 -23.40 2.72
CA SER A 53 33.49 -22.40 2.47
C SER A 53 32.84 -21.04 2.20
N ILE A 54 33.45 -19.95 2.67
CA ILE A 54 32.98 -18.60 2.40
C ILE A 54 34.06 -17.89 1.58
N SER A 55 33.66 -17.32 0.46
CA SER A 55 34.45 -16.32 -0.28
C SER A 55 33.77 -14.96 -0.20
N SER A 56 34.51 -13.90 -0.50
CA SER A 56 33.99 -12.53 -0.49
C SER A 56 34.34 -11.80 -1.78
N LYS A 57 33.49 -10.86 -2.18
CA LYS A 57 33.68 -9.96 -3.32
C LYS A 57 33.28 -8.56 -2.89
N THR A 58 34.19 -7.59 -3.06
CA THR A 58 33.83 -6.17 -2.94
C THR A 58 33.10 -5.74 -4.21
N VAL A 59 31.97 -5.08 -4.04
CA VAL A 59 31.11 -4.58 -5.11
C VAL A 59 30.76 -3.12 -4.88
N THR A 60 30.43 -2.42 -5.95
CA THR A 60 29.89 -1.05 -5.87
C THR A 60 28.42 -1.10 -5.48
N LEU A 61 28.01 -0.19 -4.60
CA LEU A 61 26.63 0.07 -4.19
C LEU A 61 26.23 1.47 -4.65
N TYR A 62 25.14 1.57 -5.41
CA TYR A 62 24.55 2.82 -5.88
C TYR A 62 23.25 3.16 -5.13
N PRO A 63 23.28 4.06 -4.15
CA PRO A 63 22.08 4.56 -3.47
C PRO A 63 21.33 5.57 -4.35
N TYR A 64 20.26 5.14 -5.01
CA TYR A 64 19.30 5.98 -5.76
C TYR A 64 19.85 6.78 -6.95
N THR A 65 21.17 6.86 -7.14
CA THR A 65 21.83 7.58 -8.25
C THR A 65 23.21 6.98 -8.54
N THR A 66 23.68 7.13 -9.78
CA THR A 66 25.05 6.79 -10.23
C THR A 66 26.11 7.76 -9.72
N GLN A 67 25.72 8.97 -9.31
CA GLN A 67 26.64 10.04 -8.88
C GLN A 67 27.18 9.82 -7.47
N ASN A 68 26.44 9.08 -6.66
CA ASN A 68 26.85 8.65 -5.33
C ASN A 68 27.06 7.14 -5.37
N SER A 69 28.25 6.68 -4.98
CA SER A 69 28.51 5.27 -4.81
C SER A 69 29.40 5.02 -3.61
N GLU A 70 29.20 3.86 -2.98
CA GLU A 70 30.10 3.34 -1.95
C GLU A 70 30.44 1.88 -2.26
N ASN A 71 31.50 1.37 -1.63
CA ASN A 71 31.86 -0.04 -1.76
C ASN A 71 31.28 -0.82 -0.58
N THR A 72 30.81 -2.02 -0.86
CA THR A 72 30.31 -2.97 0.14
C THR A 72 30.82 -4.37 -0.15
N THR A 73 30.76 -5.28 0.82
CA THR A 73 31.22 -6.66 0.66
C THR A 73 30.06 -7.64 0.58
N LEU A 74 30.04 -8.44 -0.49
CA LEU A 74 29.19 -9.60 -0.61
C LEU A 74 29.98 -10.87 -0.30
N TYR A 75 29.31 -11.85 0.30
CA TYR A 75 29.84 -13.15 0.66
C TYR A 75 29.14 -14.24 -0.14
N PHE A 76 29.86 -15.30 -0.48
CA PHE A 76 29.34 -16.42 -1.27
C PHE A 76 29.72 -17.73 -0.60
N VAL A 77 28.74 -18.62 -0.48
CA VAL A 77 28.90 -19.91 0.19
C VAL A 77 29.20 -20.98 -0.86
N ASN A 78 30.25 -21.77 -0.63
CA ASN A 78 30.66 -22.89 -1.49
C ASN A 78 30.91 -22.53 -2.96
N GLY A 79 31.25 -21.26 -3.23
CA GLY A 79 31.40 -20.76 -4.61
C GLY A 79 30.09 -20.67 -5.39
N GLY A 80 28.94 -20.74 -4.70
CA GLY A 80 27.61 -20.51 -5.27
C GLY A 80 27.40 -19.04 -5.66
N GLU A 81 26.28 -18.77 -6.31
CA GLU A 81 25.96 -17.43 -6.85
C GLU A 81 25.04 -16.60 -5.96
N ILE A 82 24.46 -17.19 -4.91
CA ILE A 82 23.57 -16.50 -3.97
C ILE A 82 24.43 -15.57 -3.09
N PRO A 83 24.22 -14.24 -3.17
CA PRO A 83 24.97 -13.30 -2.35
C PRO A 83 24.45 -13.26 -0.91
N TYR A 84 25.37 -13.26 0.03
CA TYR A 84 25.15 -13.04 1.46
C TYR A 84 25.77 -11.72 1.88
N VAL A 85 25.24 -11.16 2.96
CA VAL A 85 25.72 -9.93 3.58
C VAL A 85 26.04 -10.18 5.04
N SER A 86 27.04 -9.46 5.57
CA SER A 86 27.29 -9.43 7.00
C SER A 86 26.20 -8.61 7.69
N LEU A 87 25.52 -9.20 8.68
CA LEU A 87 24.51 -8.49 9.47
C LEU A 87 25.09 -7.25 10.15
N GLU A 88 26.32 -7.33 10.66
CA GLU A 88 26.98 -6.19 11.32
C GLU A 88 27.19 -5.01 10.37
N GLU A 89 27.64 -5.26 9.14
CA GLU A 89 27.87 -4.22 8.13
C GLU A 89 26.54 -3.66 7.61
N TYR A 90 25.60 -4.53 7.27
CA TYR A 90 24.35 -4.13 6.62
C TYR A 90 23.34 -3.50 7.57
N MET A 91 23.43 -3.76 8.88
CA MET A 91 22.61 -3.03 9.86
C MET A 91 23.13 -1.61 10.10
N VAL A 92 24.44 -1.37 10.02
CA VAL A 92 24.98 0.02 9.99
C VAL A 92 24.49 0.74 8.74
N PHE A 93 24.41 0.04 7.62
CA PHE A 93 23.81 0.57 6.40
C PHE A 93 22.31 0.87 6.55
N LEU A 94 21.54 -0.02 7.19
CA LEU A 94 20.13 0.22 7.52
C LEU A 94 19.97 1.45 8.43
N GLU A 95 20.88 1.66 9.37
CA GLU A 95 20.92 2.86 10.21
C GLU A 95 21.13 4.12 9.37
N LYS A 96 22.07 4.11 8.41
CA LYS A 96 22.26 5.23 7.49
C LYS A 96 20.99 5.53 6.68
N ILE A 97 20.35 4.51 6.10
CA ILE A 97 19.09 4.69 5.35
C ILE A 97 18.02 5.30 6.24
N GLY A 98 17.83 4.77 7.45
CA GLY A 98 16.83 5.29 8.40
C GLY A 98 17.04 6.77 8.75
N ASN A 99 18.31 7.21 8.81
CA ASN A 99 18.64 8.62 9.09
C ASN A 99 18.61 9.54 7.86
N LEU A 100 18.37 9.03 6.64
CA LEU A 100 18.15 9.89 5.47
C LEU A 100 16.83 10.65 5.57
N SER A 101 15.80 10.03 6.16
CA SER A 101 14.48 10.64 6.33
C SER A 101 14.28 11.27 7.71
N THR A 102 14.81 10.66 8.78
CA THR A 102 14.56 11.17 10.14
C THR A 102 15.72 10.86 11.08
N GLN A 103 16.25 11.89 11.75
CA GLN A 103 17.34 11.72 12.71
C GLN A 103 16.90 10.88 13.92
N GLY A 104 17.83 10.07 14.43
CA GLY A 104 17.66 9.31 15.68
C GLY A 104 17.41 7.83 15.48
N TYR A 105 17.47 7.33 14.24
CA TYR A 105 17.41 5.90 13.97
C TYR A 105 18.76 5.31 14.39
N SER A 106 18.80 4.44 15.40
CA SER A 106 20.03 3.74 15.80
C SER A 106 19.81 2.25 16.03
N LEU A 107 20.87 1.46 15.87
CA LEU A 107 20.86 0.02 16.10
C LEU A 107 22.05 -0.39 16.96
N THR A 108 21.77 -1.06 18.08
CA THR A 108 22.81 -1.66 18.93
C THR A 108 22.91 -3.15 18.65
N PHE A 109 24.06 -3.58 18.15
CA PHE A 109 24.38 -4.99 17.93
C PHE A 109 24.78 -5.70 19.23
N LYS A 110 24.26 -6.91 19.43
CA LYS A 110 24.64 -7.83 20.50
C LYS A 110 24.72 -9.22 19.91
N ALA A 111 25.71 -10.02 20.31
CA ALA A 111 25.77 -11.41 19.89
C ALA A 111 26.37 -12.31 20.98
N ASP A 112 25.92 -13.56 21.01
CA ASP A 112 26.38 -14.61 21.91
C ASP A 112 26.20 -15.99 21.24
N GLY A 113 27.31 -16.60 20.83
CA GLY A 113 27.30 -17.89 20.14
C GLY A 113 26.48 -17.85 18.85
N ASP A 114 25.51 -18.75 18.71
CA ASP A 114 24.63 -18.83 17.51
C ASP A 114 23.46 -17.86 17.53
N LYS A 115 23.54 -16.79 18.34
CA LYS A 115 22.50 -15.77 18.47
C LYS A 115 23.08 -14.39 18.25
N ALA A 116 22.34 -13.57 17.51
CA ALA A 116 22.61 -12.16 17.33
C ALA A 116 21.32 -11.36 17.49
N SER A 117 21.44 -10.12 17.95
CA SER A 117 20.31 -9.23 18.20
C SER A 117 20.69 -7.82 17.77
N PHE A 118 19.76 -7.13 17.13
CA PHE A 118 19.82 -5.69 16.92
C PHE A 118 18.70 -5.03 17.70
N VAL A 119 19.05 -4.06 18.55
CA VAL A 119 18.10 -3.35 19.41
C VAL A 119 18.02 -1.89 18.97
N ARG A 120 16.82 -1.41 18.67
CA ARG A 120 16.53 0.00 18.31
C ARG A 120 16.62 0.91 19.54
N GLU A 121 16.71 2.23 19.34
CA GLU A 121 16.70 3.21 20.44
C GLU A 121 15.45 3.15 21.32
N ASN A 122 14.34 2.68 20.76
CA ASN A 122 13.06 2.51 21.45
C ASN A 122 12.97 1.18 22.24
N GLY A 123 14.03 0.37 22.23
CA GLY A 123 14.15 -0.87 23.00
C GLY A 123 13.63 -2.14 22.31
N TYR A 124 13.01 -2.03 21.13
CA TYR A 124 12.52 -3.19 20.36
C TYR A 124 13.64 -3.84 19.55
N SER A 125 13.57 -5.17 19.37
CA SER A 125 14.65 -5.94 18.77
C SER A 125 14.24 -6.80 17.59
N ALA A 126 15.23 -7.06 16.74
CA ALA A 126 15.27 -8.17 15.78
C ALA A 126 16.32 -9.17 16.27
N ASP A 127 15.86 -10.37 16.64
CA ASP A 127 16.66 -11.43 17.25
C ASP A 127 16.83 -12.61 16.28
N PHE A 128 18.07 -12.90 15.93
CA PHE A 128 18.48 -13.92 14.99
C PHE A 128 18.97 -15.15 15.75
N ASP A 129 18.34 -16.30 15.51
CA ASP A 129 18.79 -17.60 16.03
C ASP A 129 19.29 -18.43 14.85
N PHE A 130 20.60 -18.59 14.72
CA PHE A 130 21.25 -19.28 13.60
C PHE A 130 21.13 -20.80 13.71
N GLN A 131 20.94 -21.32 14.92
CA GLN A 131 20.73 -22.75 15.15
C GLN A 131 19.31 -23.17 14.75
N LYS A 132 18.29 -22.36 15.12
CA LYS A 132 16.90 -22.57 14.73
C LYS A 132 16.60 -22.05 13.33
N ASN A 133 17.46 -21.17 12.83
CA ASN A 133 17.34 -20.47 11.56
C ASN A 133 15.99 -19.72 11.48
N THR A 134 15.82 -18.82 12.47
CA THR A 134 14.63 -17.98 12.66
C THR A 134 15.03 -16.54 12.96
N ILE A 135 14.17 -15.60 12.58
CA ILE A 135 14.27 -14.18 12.96
C ILE A 135 13.03 -13.82 13.77
N HIS A 136 13.22 -13.37 15.00
CA HIS A 136 12.15 -13.00 15.93
C HIS A 136 12.12 -11.49 16.12
N PHE A 137 10.93 -10.90 16.11
CA PHE A 137 10.71 -9.50 16.41
C PHE A 137 9.84 -9.36 17.65
N THR A 138 10.30 -8.59 18.64
CA THR A 138 9.51 -8.27 19.84
C THR A 138 8.28 -7.40 19.51
N ASP A 139 8.40 -6.58 18.47
CA ASP A 139 7.31 -5.92 17.75
C ASP A 139 7.92 -5.44 16.42
N TYR A 140 7.44 -6.00 15.31
CA TYR A 140 8.01 -5.72 14.00
C TYR A 140 7.77 -4.27 13.56
N ASN A 141 6.58 -3.73 13.80
CA ASN A 141 6.24 -2.35 13.42
C ASN A 141 7.08 -1.35 14.20
N MET A 142 7.22 -1.54 15.51
CA MET A 142 8.09 -0.69 16.34
C MET A 142 9.57 -0.81 15.97
N PHE A 143 10.01 -1.96 15.45
CA PHE A 143 11.37 -2.12 14.97
C PHE A 143 11.63 -1.29 13.70
N VAL A 144 10.74 -1.38 12.69
CA VAL A 144 10.94 -0.73 11.38
C VAL A 144 10.55 0.76 11.35
N LYS A 145 9.74 1.19 12.33
CA LYS A 145 9.23 2.56 12.52
C LYS A 145 10.32 3.62 12.49
N THR A 146 10.00 4.75 11.84
CA THR A 146 10.83 5.96 11.85
C THR A 146 10.81 6.61 13.24
N PRO A 147 11.95 7.14 13.73
CA PRO A 147 12.00 7.82 15.02
C PRO A 147 10.96 8.94 15.08
N ASN A 148 10.17 9.00 16.15
CA ASN A 148 9.08 9.97 16.36
C ASN A 148 7.94 9.94 15.33
N GLY A 149 7.96 9.06 14.32
CA GLY A 149 6.86 8.86 13.38
C GLY A 149 5.66 8.13 14.00
N PRO A 150 4.58 7.88 13.24
CA PRO A 150 3.49 7.01 13.66
C PRO A 150 3.90 5.53 13.60
N LEU A 151 3.18 4.65 14.31
CA LEU A 151 3.41 3.20 14.31
C LEU A 151 3.31 2.61 12.90
N LEU A 152 2.22 2.92 12.21
CA LEU A 152 2.02 2.64 10.79
C LEU A 152 1.97 3.97 10.05
N ASP A 153 3.07 4.36 9.38
CA ASP A 153 3.07 5.54 8.52
C ASP A 153 2.49 5.21 7.17
N VAL A 154 1.17 5.26 7.08
CA VAL A 154 0.44 5.15 5.81
C VAL A 154 0.20 6.50 5.15
N THR A 155 0.47 7.61 5.86
CA THR A 155 0.19 8.96 5.36
C THR A 155 1.28 9.56 4.51
N PHE A 156 2.56 9.23 4.80
CA PHE A 156 3.72 9.76 4.09
C PHE A 156 3.71 11.29 3.95
N ILE A 157 3.27 12.02 5.00
CA ILE A 157 3.27 13.49 4.98
C ILE A 157 4.71 13.98 4.83
N HIS A 158 5.00 14.67 3.74
CA HIS A 158 6.33 15.22 3.49
C HIS A 158 6.55 16.56 4.19
N ASP A 159 7.82 16.83 4.53
CA ASP A 159 8.23 18.05 5.23
C ASP A 159 7.74 19.35 4.56
N TYR A 160 7.71 19.40 3.23
CA TYR A 160 7.33 20.60 2.49
C TYR A 160 5.82 20.93 2.56
N VAL A 161 4.97 19.97 2.93
CA VAL A 161 3.54 20.18 3.22
C VAL A 161 3.19 20.01 4.69
N ALA A 162 4.10 19.49 5.52
CA ALA A 162 3.84 19.16 6.92
C ALA A 162 3.25 20.33 7.73
N SER A 163 3.64 21.57 7.41
CA SER A 163 3.10 22.77 8.08
C SER A 163 1.60 22.99 7.88
N LEU A 164 0.98 22.36 6.87
CA LEU A 164 -0.45 22.44 6.58
C LEU A 164 -1.28 21.43 7.38
N PHE A 165 -0.63 20.57 8.18
CA PHE A 165 -1.28 19.51 8.95
C PHE A 165 -0.98 19.66 10.44
N GLN A 166 -2.01 19.45 11.27
CA GLN A 166 -1.88 19.33 12.72
C GLN A 166 -2.51 18.03 13.16
N LYS A 167 -1.69 17.09 13.65
CA LYS A 167 -2.18 15.83 14.21
C LYS A 167 -2.93 16.09 15.53
N ASP A 168 -4.13 15.53 15.65
CA ASP A 168 -4.90 15.50 16.89
C ASP A 168 -4.49 14.26 17.71
N GLU A 169 -3.63 14.45 18.70
CA GLU A 169 -3.11 13.37 19.55
C GLU A 169 -4.16 12.80 20.53
N GLU A 170 -5.25 13.52 20.80
CA GLU A 170 -6.32 13.02 21.68
C GLU A 170 -7.27 12.07 20.95
N ARG A 171 -7.47 12.29 19.64
CA ARG A 171 -8.29 11.44 18.77
C ARG A 171 -7.49 10.33 18.08
N SER A 172 -6.21 10.57 17.82
CA SER A 172 -5.33 9.56 17.23
C SER A 172 -5.02 8.47 18.25
N TYR A 173 -4.90 7.23 17.77
CA TYR A 173 -4.46 6.12 18.60
C TYR A 173 -3.66 5.09 17.80
N GLU A 174 -2.85 4.34 18.54
CA GLU A 174 -2.04 3.26 18.00
C GLU A 174 -2.24 2.01 18.88
N ARG A 175 -2.24 0.84 18.23
CA ARG A 175 -2.20 -0.46 18.89
C ARG A 175 -1.04 -1.24 18.34
N TYR A 176 -0.15 -1.68 19.22
CA TYR A 176 1.05 -2.44 18.89
C TYR A 176 0.70 -3.80 18.28
N GLY A 177 1.64 -4.31 17.50
CA GLY A 177 1.52 -5.60 16.84
C GLY A 177 1.83 -6.75 17.80
N GLU A 178 1.48 -7.95 17.39
CA GLU A 178 1.96 -9.16 18.04
C GLU A 178 3.44 -9.41 17.72
N GLU A 179 4.12 -10.14 18.60
CA GLU A 179 5.43 -10.69 18.32
C GLU A 179 5.35 -11.65 17.12
N ILE A 180 6.30 -11.53 16.19
CA ILE A 180 6.38 -12.43 15.04
C ILE A 180 7.72 -13.17 15.02
N THR A 181 7.71 -14.39 14.50
CA THR A 181 8.92 -15.18 14.25
C THR A 181 8.87 -15.71 12.85
N ILE A 182 9.84 -15.30 12.02
CA ILE A 182 9.99 -15.73 10.63
C ILE A 182 10.79 -17.04 10.60
N PRO A 183 10.20 -18.18 10.21
CA PRO A 183 10.87 -19.47 10.20
C PRO A 183 11.53 -19.75 8.84
N LEU A 184 12.74 -19.23 8.61
CA LEU A 184 13.44 -19.36 7.32
C LEU A 184 13.63 -20.82 6.87
N SER A 185 13.74 -21.75 7.83
CA SER A 185 13.80 -23.20 7.58
C SER A 185 12.57 -23.80 6.89
N ASP A 186 11.42 -23.13 6.94
CA ASP A 186 10.21 -23.58 6.25
C ASP A 186 10.15 -23.12 4.79
N TYR A 187 10.98 -22.14 4.42
CA TYR A 187 11.22 -21.73 3.04
C TYR A 187 12.51 -22.32 2.47
N GLY A 188 13.31 -23.04 3.26
CA GLY A 188 14.60 -23.56 2.81
C GLY A 188 15.69 -22.48 2.64
N ILE A 189 15.44 -21.28 3.15
CA ILE A 189 16.38 -20.15 3.23
C ILE A 189 17.27 -20.35 4.46
N ARG A 190 18.54 -19.98 4.37
CA ARG A 190 19.53 -20.26 5.43
C ARG A 190 20.32 -19.02 5.81
N MET A 191 20.45 -18.80 7.11
CA MET A 191 21.47 -17.93 7.68
C MET A 191 22.74 -18.72 7.99
N LEU A 192 23.88 -18.05 8.10
CA LEU A 192 25.17 -18.67 8.37
C LEU A 192 25.91 -17.93 9.48
N HIS A 193 26.27 -18.65 10.54
CA HIS A 193 27.24 -18.19 11.55
C HIS A 193 28.52 -19.01 11.37
N LYS A 194 29.62 -18.34 10.98
CA LYS A 194 30.90 -19.01 10.70
C LYS A 194 32.07 -18.08 10.90
N ASP A 195 33.14 -18.61 11.51
CA ASP A 195 34.39 -17.89 11.79
C ASP A 195 34.17 -16.55 12.52
N GLY A 196 33.13 -16.50 13.36
CA GLY A 196 32.70 -15.32 14.12
C GLY A 196 31.84 -14.32 13.35
N GLY A 197 31.59 -14.52 12.06
CA GLY A 197 30.71 -13.67 11.24
C GLY A 197 29.28 -14.18 11.16
N TYR A 198 28.33 -13.25 11.12
CA TYR A 198 26.89 -13.49 11.03
C TYR A 198 26.37 -13.06 9.66
N TYR A 199 25.93 -14.01 8.85
CA TYR A 199 25.57 -13.77 7.46
C TYR A 199 24.12 -14.18 7.16
N ILE A 200 23.45 -13.37 6.34
CA ILE A 200 22.11 -13.60 5.81
C ILE A 200 22.13 -13.39 4.30
N PRO A 201 21.30 -14.08 3.50
CA PRO A 201 21.20 -13.76 2.08
C PRO A 201 20.79 -12.31 1.85
N LEU A 202 21.36 -11.67 0.82
CA LEU A 202 21.08 -10.28 0.47
C LEU A 202 19.58 -10.06 0.23
N GLN A 203 18.91 -11.01 -0.44
CA GLN A 203 17.48 -10.91 -0.72
C GLN A 203 16.64 -11.02 0.56
N THR A 204 16.95 -11.96 1.47
CA THR A 204 16.25 -12.02 2.77
C THR A 204 16.42 -10.73 3.57
N PHE A 205 17.63 -10.13 3.54
CA PHE A 205 17.87 -8.84 4.20
C PHE A 205 17.05 -7.71 3.55
N ASN A 206 17.02 -7.68 2.21
CA ASN A 206 16.18 -6.76 1.45
C ASN A 206 14.72 -6.86 1.89
N ASP A 207 14.16 -8.07 1.83
CA ASP A 207 12.73 -8.29 2.05
C ASP A 207 12.34 -7.93 3.48
N ILE A 208 13.16 -8.24 4.48
CA ILE A 208 12.80 -8.00 5.88
C ILE A 208 13.02 -6.53 6.31
N PHE A 209 14.06 -5.86 5.82
CA PHE A 209 14.51 -4.58 6.38
C PHE A 209 14.45 -3.39 5.42
N VAL A 210 14.58 -3.63 4.12
CA VAL A 210 14.67 -2.56 3.11
C VAL A 210 13.35 -2.36 2.39
N ALA A 211 12.69 -3.43 1.96
CA ALA A 211 11.37 -3.38 1.32
C ALA A 211 10.33 -2.60 2.14
N PRO A 212 10.22 -2.74 3.49
CA PRO A 212 9.28 -1.95 4.28
C PRO A 212 9.53 -0.43 4.26
N LYS A 213 10.69 0.01 3.77
CA LYS A 213 11.03 1.41 3.51
C LYS A 213 10.72 1.84 2.07
N PHE A 214 9.88 1.08 1.38
CA PHE A 214 9.39 1.32 0.01
C PHE A 214 10.52 1.39 -1.04
N THR A 215 11.56 0.58 -0.86
CA THR A 215 12.70 0.51 -1.78
C THR A 215 13.29 -0.90 -1.80
N SER A 216 14.10 -1.22 -2.80
CA SER A 216 14.68 -2.55 -2.99
C SER A 216 16.19 -2.49 -3.22
N LEU A 217 16.92 -3.47 -2.71
CA LEU A 217 18.29 -3.81 -3.06
C LEU A 217 18.27 -4.82 -4.21
N VAL A 218 18.78 -4.44 -5.37
CA VAL A 218 18.91 -5.34 -6.52
C VAL A 218 20.38 -5.54 -6.87
N TYR A 219 20.79 -6.80 -7.07
CA TYR A 219 22.16 -7.17 -7.41
C TYR A 219 22.21 -7.72 -8.83
N ASN A 220 23.00 -7.10 -9.70
CA ASN A 220 23.13 -7.53 -11.09
C ASN A 220 24.32 -8.50 -11.35
N GLY A 221 24.92 -9.08 -10.31
CA GLY A 221 26.13 -9.89 -10.46
C GLY A 221 27.45 -9.11 -10.38
N GLU A 222 27.41 -7.78 -10.52
CA GLU A 222 28.59 -6.91 -10.38
C GLU A 222 28.40 -5.79 -9.37
N VAL A 223 27.22 -5.19 -9.31
CA VAL A 223 26.90 -4.05 -8.46
C VAL A 223 25.56 -4.24 -7.77
N ILE A 224 25.37 -3.52 -6.66
CA ILE A 224 24.09 -3.42 -5.95
C ILE A 224 23.51 -2.04 -6.22
N ILE A 225 22.21 -1.96 -6.45
CA ILE A 225 21.47 -0.72 -6.65
C ILE A 225 20.34 -0.66 -5.62
N ILE A 226 20.15 0.50 -4.99
CA ILE A 226 18.96 0.81 -4.21
C ILE A 226 17.98 1.54 -5.13
N THR A 227 16.81 0.95 -5.38
CA THR A 227 15.78 1.59 -6.19
C THR A 227 14.38 1.06 -5.86
N GLY A 228 13.35 1.88 -6.11
CA GLY A 228 11.95 1.43 -6.09
C GLY A 228 11.45 0.90 -7.45
N SER A 229 12.05 1.37 -8.55
CA SER A 229 11.73 0.94 -9.92
C SER A 229 12.83 1.39 -10.88
N PHE A 230 12.88 0.83 -12.08
CA PHE A 230 13.68 1.38 -13.17
C PHE A 230 12.80 2.11 -14.17
N THR A 231 13.27 3.26 -14.65
CA THR A 231 12.71 3.95 -15.80
C THR A 231 13.61 3.67 -17.01
N GLU A 232 13.00 3.36 -18.15
CA GLU A 232 13.76 3.12 -19.38
C GLU A 232 14.58 4.37 -19.75
N GLY A 233 15.89 4.19 -19.98
CA GLY A 233 16.82 5.27 -20.30
C GLY A 233 17.31 6.09 -19.11
N ASP A 234 16.96 5.73 -17.86
CA ASP A 234 17.62 6.31 -16.69
C ASP A 234 19.01 5.68 -16.45
N GLU A 235 19.93 6.43 -15.83
CA GLU A 235 21.32 6.01 -15.67
C GLU A 235 21.47 4.77 -14.79
N LEU A 236 20.60 4.58 -13.79
CA LEU A 236 20.63 3.40 -12.92
C LEU A 236 20.19 2.14 -13.65
N SER A 237 19.19 2.25 -14.53
CA SER A 237 18.70 1.20 -15.41
C SER A 237 19.80 0.78 -16.39
N GLU A 238 20.52 1.74 -16.98
CA GLU A 238 21.67 1.44 -17.82
C GLU A 238 22.76 0.65 -17.07
N VAL A 239 23.08 1.03 -15.83
CA VAL A 239 24.02 0.30 -14.97
C VAL A 239 23.48 -1.09 -14.61
N TYR A 240 22.19 -1.20 -14.31
CA TYR A 240 21.57 -2.46 -13.94
C TYR A 240 21.64 -3.48 -15.08
N TYR A 241 21.35 -3.06 -16.31
CA TYR A 241 21.33 -3.91 -17.50
C TYR A 241 22.68 -4.01 -18.24
N SER A 242 23.76 -3.39 -17.76
CA SER A 242 25.06 -3.36 -18.46
C SER A 242 25.83 -4.69 -18.43
N VAL A 243 25.47 -5.59 -17.53
CA VAL A 243 26.16 -6.86 -17.30
C VAL A 243 25.75 -7.91 -18.35
N PRO A 244 26.65 -8.84 -18.73
CA PRO A 244 26.30 -9.91 -19.65
C PRO A 244 25.16 -10.78 -19.10
N LYS A 245 24.17 -11.07 -19.94
CA LYS A 245 23.09 -12.00 -19.59
C LYS A 245 23.66 -13.39 -19.34
N SER A 246 23.25 -14.02 -18.24
CA SER A 246 23.61 -15.39 -17.92
C SER A 246 22.37 -16.15 -17.46
N GLU A 247 22.31 -17.46 -17.75
CA GLU A 247 21.38 -18.32 -17.04
C GLU A 247 21.70 -18.32 -15.54
N ARG A 248 20.67 -18.48 -14.71
CA ARG A 248 20.83 -18.74 -13.28
C ARG A 248 21.03 -20.24 -13.06
N SER A 249 21.82 -20.62 -12.06
CA SER A 249 21.95 -22.01 -11.63
C SER A 249 20.64 -22.54 -11.05
N LYS A 250 20.55 -23.87 -10.94
CA LYS A 250 19.40 -24.50 -10.27
C LYS A 250 19.27 -24.08 -8.81
N GLU A 251 20.39 -23.85 -8.13
CA GLU A 251 20.40 -23.43 -6.73
C GLU A 251 19.82 -22.02 -6.57
N ALA A 252 20.23 -21.06 -7.41
CA ALA A 252 19.62 -19.73 -7.34
C ALA A 252 18.18 -19.70 -7.83
N ALA A 253 17.80 -20.52 -8.82
CA ALA A 253 16.41 -20.60 -9.24
C ALA A 253 15.50 -21.13 -8.12
N GLU A 254 15.96 -22.13 -7.36
CA GLU A 254 15.24 -22.64 -6.19
C GLU A 254 15.20 -21.60 -5.05
N PHE A 255 16.32 -20.93 -4.78
CA PHE A 255 16.39 -19.85 -3.81
C PHE A 255 15.47 -18.68 -4.16
N ASP A 256 15.43 -18.26 -5.42
CA ASP A 256 14.59 -17.18 -5.93
C ASP A 256 13.10 -17.47 -5.72
N TYR A 257 12.68 -18.69 -6.04
CA TYR A 257 11.31 -19.15 -5.78
C TYR A 257 10.97 -19.14 -4.28
N ASN A 258 11.90 -19.60 -3.44
CA ASN A 258 11.70 -19.68 -2.00
C ASN A 258 11.61 -18.30 -1.35
N GLU A 259 12.48 -17.36 -1.74
CA GLU A 259 12.41 -15.95 -1.31
C GLU A 259 11.13 -15.28 -1.79
N LEU A 260 10.72 -15.52 -3.05
CA LEU A 260 9.46 -15.00 -3.56
C LEU A 260 8.26 -15.49 -2.73
N CYS A 261 8.25 -16.78 -2.34
CA CYS A 261 7.22 -17.31 -1.44
C CYS A 261 7.27 -16.66 -0.06
N LEU A 262 8.46 -16.48 0.52
CA LEU A 262 8.64 -15.80 1.82
C LEU A 262 8.09 -14.37 1.76
N ALA A 263 8.55 -13.58 0.80
CA ALA A 263 8.16 -12.18 0.64
C ALA A 263 6.64 -12.05 0.46
N LEU A 264 6.04 -12.82 -0.45
CA LEU A 264 4.60 -12.74 -0.70
C LEU A 264 3.76 -13.25 0.48
N ASP A 265 4.19 -14.30 1.19
CA ASP A 265 3.50 -14.78 2.38
C ASP A 265 3.50 -13.76 3.52
N HIS A 266 4.52 -12.90 3.60
CA HIS A 266 4.62 -11.89 4.68
C HIS A 266 4.01 -10.55 4.29
N TYR A 267 4.08 -10.17 3.00
CA TYR A 267 3.73 -8.84 2.55
C TYR A 267 2.45 -8.73 1.73
N TYR A 268 1.90 -9.82 1.18
CA TYR A 268 0.64 -9.71 0.45
C TYR A 268 -0.54 -9.56 1.42
N GLY A 269 -1.14 -8.37 1.43
CA GLY A 269 -2.22 -8.02 2.35
C GLY A 269 -3.54 -8.71 2.06
N LEU A 270 -3.83 -9.11 0.82
CA LEU A 270 -5.14 -9.63 0.42
C LEU A 270 -5.28 -11.16 0.46
N LYS A 271 -4.36 -11.87 1.14
CA LYS A 271 -4.36 -13.34 1.19
C LYS A 271 -5.71 -13.93 1.61
N GLU A 272 -6.33 -13.40 2.67
CA GLU A 272 -7.62 -13.92 3.16
C GLU A 272 -8.74 -13.72 2.12
N VAL A 273 -8.85 -12.50 1.58
CA VAL A 273 -9.86 -12.13 0.58
C VAL A 273 -9.73 -12.99 -0.67
N HIS A 274 -8.50 -13.27 -1.09
CA HIS A 274 -8.17 -14.10 -2.24
C HIS A 274 -8.08 -15.60 -1.92
N ARG A 275 -8.32 -16.00 -0.67
CA ARG A 275 -8.25 -17.39 -0.19
C ARG A 275 -6.89 -18.05 -0.45
N ILE A 276 -5.83 -17.27 -0.39
CA ILE A 276 -4.44 -17.72 -0.55
C ILE A 276 -3.95 -18.20 0.81
N LYS A 277 -3.71 -19.52 0.93
CA LYS A 277 -3.15 -20.11 2.15
C LYS A 277 -1.66 -19.80 2.31
N ASN A 278 -0.91 -19.95 1.22
CA ASN A 278 0.48 -19.57 1.06
C ASN A 278 0.84 -19.57 -0.43
N PHE A 279 1.93 -18.89 -0.78
CA PHE A 279 2.30 -18.70 -2.18
C PHE A 279 2.88 -19.95 -2.86
N ASP A 280 3.55 -20.83 -2.12
CA ASP A 280 4.02 -22.12 -2.67
C ASP A 280 2.83 -23.00 -3.13
N ALA A 281 1.72 -23.00 -2.39
CA ALA A 281 0.53 -23.75 -2.75
C ALA A 281 -0.13 -23.18 -4.02
N ILE A 282 -0.39 -21.88 -4.07
CA ILE A 282 -1.10 -21.28 -5.21
C ILE A 282 -0.24 -21.29 -6.49
N PHE A 283 1.09 -21.13 -6.40
CA PHE A 283 1.95 -21.28 -7.58
C PHE A 283 1.86 -22.67 -8.18
N ARG A 284 1.78 -23.73 -7.35
CA ARG A 284 1.61 -25.12 -7.81
C ARG A 284 0.21 -25.39 -8.35
N GLU A 285 -0.82 -24.85 -7.70
CA GLU A 285 -2.22 -24.99 -8.15
C GLU A 285 -2.45 -24.33 -9.52
N CYS A 286 -1.79 -23.20 -9.77
CA CYS A 286 -1.84 -22.49 -11.05
C CYS A 286 -0.80 -22.98 -12.07
N GLY A 287 0.15 -23.84 -11.67
CA GLY A 287 1.18 -24.41 -12.56
C GLY A 287 2.34 -23.47 -12.90
N TYR A 288 2.59 -22.43 -12.09
CA TYR A 288 3.69 -21.47 -12.28
C TYR A 288 5.01 -21.92 -11.63
N ASP A 289 4.95 -22.81 -10.65
CA ASP A 289 6.12 -23.27 -9.89
C ASP A 289 7.23 -23.85 -10.78
N HIS A 290 6.86 -24.59 -11.84
CA HIS A 290 7.82 -25.14 -12.80
C HIS A 290 8.69 -24.05 -13.46
N TYR A 291 8.07 -22.94 -13.87
CA TYR A 291 8.77 -21.83 -14.52
C TYR A 291 9.55 -21.00 -13.50
N LEU A 292 8.93 -20.70 -12.35
CA LEU A 292 9.56 -19.90 -11.30
C LEU A 292 10.77 -20.61 -10.67
N LYS A 293 10.82 -21.95 -10.65
CA LYS A 293 11.99 -22.75 -10.26
C LYS A 293 12.94 -23.07 -11.42
N GLY A 294 12.63 -22.64 -12.64
CA GLY A 294 13.41 -22.93 -13.84
C GLY A 294 14.67 -22.08 -13.98
N THR A 295 15.67 -22.53 -14.73
CA THR A 295 16.93 -21.78 -14.96
C THR A 295 16.81 -20.69 -16.02
N ASN A 296 15.71 -20.67 -16.79
CA ASN A 296 15.42 -19.63 -17.76
C ASN A 296 14.72 -18.45 -17.05
N GLN A 297 15.45 -17.34 -16.86
CA GLN A 297 14.91 -16.16 -16.18
C GLN A 297 13.78 -15.49 -16.96
N THR A 298 13.85 -15.44 -18.30
CA THR A 298 12.78 -14.87 -19.13
C THR A 298 11.45 -15.55 -18.84
N LEU A 299 11.42 -16.89 -18.81
CA LEU A 299 10.19 -17.63 -18.51
C LEU A 299 9.74 -17.47 -17.06
N ALA A 300 10.66 -17.31 -16.10
CA ALA A 300 10.32 -17.01 -14.72
C ALA A 300 9.67 -15.62 -14.58
N ASP A 301 10.21 -14.59 -15.25
CA ASP A 301 9.64 -13.25 -15.27
C ASP A 301 8.26 -13.23 -15.95
N VAL A 302 8.10 -13.96 -17.07
CA VAL A 302 6.80 -14.13 -17.73
C VAL A 302 5.79 -14.81 -16.79
N ALA A 303 6.19 -15.86 -16.08
CA ALA A 303 5.34 -16.55 -15.12
C ALA A 303 4.91 -15.63 -13.96
N LEU A 304 5.84 -14.85 -13.41
CA LEU A 304 5.55 -13.89 -12.34
C LEU A 304 4.62 -12.77 -12.84
N TYR A 305 4.88 -12.21 -14.03
CA TYR A 305 4.01 -11.23 -14.67
C TYR A 305 2.58 -11.76 -14.82
N GLN A 306 2.41 -12.96 -15.38
CA GLN A 306 1.11 -13.59 -15.57
C GLN A 306 0.39 -13.82 -14.25
N PHE A 307 1.10 -14.34 -13.25
CA PHE A 307 0.53 -14.59 -11.94
C PHE A 307 0.00 -13.31 -11.30
N ILE A 308 0.81 -12.24 -11.29
CA ILE A 308 0.40 -10.95 -10.72
C ILE A 308 -0.80 -10.37 -11.48
N ILE A 309 -0.72 -10.29 -12.81
CA ILE A 309 -1.72 -9.58 -13.62
C ILE A 309 -3.02 -10.37 -13.80
N SER A 310 -2.99 -11.70 -13.67
CA SER A 310 -4.14 -12.56 -14.01
C SER A 310 -4.64 -13.47 -12.90
N GLN A 311 -3.80 -13.83 -11.92
CA GLN A 311 -4.22 -14.70 -10.80
C GLN A 311 -4.46 -13.92 -9.51
N LEU A 312 -3.58 -12.94 -9.20
CA LEU A 312 -3.91 -11.99 -8.14
C LEU A 312 -5.07 -11.10 -8.59
N ASP A 313 -4.97 -10.55 -9.81
CA ASP A 313 -6.03 -9.74 -10.44
C ASP A 313 -6.58 -8.64 -9.49
N ASP A 314 -5.70 -8.08 -8.66
CA ASP A 314 -5.94 -6.87 -7.89
C ASP A 314 -5.21 -5.69 -8.51
N LEU A 315 -5.79 -4.50 -8.38
CA LEU A 315 -5.37 -3.30 -9.10
C LEU A 315 -4.15 -2.59 -8.46
N HIS A 316 -3.73 -3.00 -7.26
CA HIS A 316 -2.54 -2.48 -6.58
C HIS A 316 -1.30 -3.35 -6.81
N SER A 317 -1.45 -4.61 -7.21
CA SER A 317 -0.34 -5.48 -7.60
C SER A 317 0.06 -5.27 -9.07
N GLY A 318 1.36 -5.23 -9.34
CA GLY A 318 1.86 -4.98 -10.69
C GLY A 318 3.33 -5.32 -10.89
N PHE A 319 3.68 -5.71 -12.12
CA PHE A 319 5.05 -5.98 -12.52
C PHE A 319 5.74 -4.67 -12.95
N LYS A 320 6.99 -4.41 -12.51
CA LYS A 320 7.66 -3.12 -12.75
C LYS A 320 8.84 -3.23 -13.70
N SER A 321 9.75 -4.17 -13.46
CA SER A 321 10.96 -4.30 -14.28
C SER A 321 11.45 -5.73 -14.28
N VAL A 322 11.91 -6.21 -15.44
CA VAL A 322 12.49 -7.56 -15.58
C VAL A 322 13.87 -7.63 -14.93
N SER A 323 14.30 -8.84 -14.57
CA SER A 323 15.67 -9.11 -14.15
C SER A 323 16.68 -8.70 -15.23
N PHE A 324 17.89 -8.33 -14.83
CA PHE A 324 19.00 -8.10 -15.76
C PHE A 324 19.35 -9.34 -16.61
N ARG A 325 18.99 -10.54 -16.16
CA ARG A 325 19.20 -11.80 -16.89
C ARG A 325 18.16 -12.03 -17.99
N THR A 326 17.06 -11.29 -17.99
CA THR A 326 15.94 -11.52 -18.89
C THR A 326 16.25 -11.09 -20.32
N ASP A 327 15.87 -11.92 -21.28
CA ASP A 327 15.76 -11.48 -22.66
C ASP A 327 14.51 -10.62 -22.83
N LYS A 328 14.69 -9.29 -22.88
CA LYS A 328 13.61 -8.31 -22.93
C LYS A 328 12.76 -8.45 -24.19
N ASP A 329 13.38 -8.75 -25.34
CA ASP A 329 12.65 -8.89 -26.60
C ASP A 329 11.79 -10.17 -26.59
N GLU A 330 12.33 -11.26 -26.04
CA GLU A 330 11.57 -12.50 -25.84
C GLU A 330 10.44 -12.31 -24.82
N TYR A 331 10.74 -11.69 -23.68
CA TYR A 331 9.75 -11.35 -22.65
C TYR A 331 8.59 -10.53 -23.25
N ASP A 332 8.90 -9.43 -23.94
CA ASP A 332 7.90 -8.55 -24.55
C ASP A 332 7.03 -9.29 -25.57
N LYS A 333 7.65 -10.15 -26.37
CA LYS A 333 6.92 -11.00 -27.32
C LYS A 333 5.97 -11.95 -26.60
N GLU A 334 6.41 -12.63 -25.55
CA GLU A 334 5.55 -13.54 -24.77
C GLU A 334 4.37 -12.78 -24.16
N ILE A 335 4.60 -11.62 -23.53
CA ILE A 335 3.54 -10.89 -22.83
C ILE A 335 2.59 -10.12 -23.75
N SER A 336 3.02 -9.74 -24.96
CA SER A 336 2.23 -8.92 -25.90
C SER A 336 0.89 -9.53 -26.30
N GLY A 337 0.74 -10.86 -26.20
CA GLY A 337 -0.49 -11.58 -26.52
C GLY A 337 -1.37 -11.88 -25.30
N MET A 338 -0.94 -11.51 -24.09
CA MET A 338 -1.61 -11.89 -22.86
C MET A 338 -2.74 -10.92 -22.53
N LEU A 339 -3.88 -11.47 -22.12
CA LEU A 339 -4.99 -10.66 -21.62
C LEU A 339 -4.72 -10.29 -20.17
N HIS A 340 -4.86 -9.00 -19.84
CA HIS A 340 -4.91 -8.54 -18.45
C HIS A 340 -6.05 -9.21 -17.70
N GLY A 341 -5.97 -9.31 -16.36
CA GLY A 341 -7.04 -9.83 -15.52
C GLY A 341 -8.38 -9.09 -15.66
N TYR A 342 -9.43 -9.65 -15.06
CA TYR A 342 -10.77 -9.08 -15.15
C TYR A 342 -10.86 -7.70 -14.50
N SER A 343 -10.23 -7.50 -13.35
CA SER A 343 -10.28 -6.25 -12.60
C SER A 343 -9.70 -5.08 -13.40
N ASP A 344 -8.49 -5.24 -13.96
CA ASP A 344 -7.85 -4.22 -14.79
C ASP A 344 -8.66 -3.89 -16.05
N ARG A 345 -9.13 -4.92 -16.78
CA ARG A 345 -9.95 -4.70 -17.98
C ARG A 345 -11.27 -4.01 -17.65
N SER A 346 -11.90 -4.37 -16.54
CA SER A 346 -13.16 -3.79 -16.09
C SER A 346 -12.96 -2.30 -15.77
N LEU A 347 -11.95 -1.97 -14.96
CA LEU A 347 -11.60 -0.59 -14.61
C LEU A 347 -11.33 0.25 -15.87
N ARG A 348 -10.46 -0.22 -16.77
CA ARG A 348 -10.10 0.50 -18.00
C ARG A 348 -11.30 0.73 -18.92
N ASN A 349 -12.17 -0.28 -19.04
CA ASN A 349 -13.37 -0.17 -19.87
C ASN A 349 -14.34 0.86 -19.29
N GLU A 350 -14.62 0.80 -17.99
CA GLU A 350 -15.51 1.76 -17.32
C GLU A 350 -14.93 3.18 -17.36
N ALA A 351 -13.64 3.35 -17.06
CA ALA A 351 -12.95 4.65 -17.19
C ALA A 351 -13.08 5.21 -18.61
N GLY A 352 -12.89 4.37 -19.64
CA GLY A 352 -13.06 4.77 -21.03
C GLY A 352 -14.50 5.15 -21.40
N VAL A 353 -15.51 4.46 -20.84
CA VAL A 353 -16.94 4.80 -21.04
C VAL A 353 -17.27 6.14 -20.39
N LEU A 354 -16.84 6.34 -19.14
CA LEU A 354 -17.09 7.56 -18.38
C LEU A 354 -16.35 8.76 -18.98
N ALA A 355 -15.09 8.61 -19.39
CA ALA A 355 -14.34 9.67 -20.05
C ALA A 355 -15.02 10.11 -21.36
N LYS A 356 -15.53 9.17 -22.16
CA LYS A 356 -16.31 9.47 -23.38
C LYS A 356 -17.62 10.17 -23.06
N ALA A 357 -18.29 9.81 -21.96
CA ALA A 357 -19.51 10.47 -21.52
C ALA A 357 -19.23 11.92 -21.08
N ARG A 358 -18.20 12.14 -20.27
CA ARG A 358 -17.77 13.47 -19.81
C ARG A 358 -17.38 14.36 -20.98
N ALA A 359 -16.64 13.84 -21.96
CA ALA A 359 -16.22 14.59 -23.15
C ALA A 359 -17.39 15.11 -24.02
N LYS A 360 -18.60 14.55 -23.91
CA LYS A 360 -19.79 15.09 -24.60
C LYS A 360 -20.25 16.43 -24.04
N TYR A 361 -20.04 16.64 -22.73
CA TYR A 361 -20.38 17.87 -22.03
C TYR A 361 -19.18 18.82 -21.94
N TYR A 362 -17.97 18.26 -21.86
CA TYR A 362 -16.71 18.99 -21.73
C TYR A 362 -15.71 18.60 -22.84
N PRO A 363 -15.97 18.96 -24.12
CA PRO A 363 -15.12 18.57 -25.23
C PRO A 363 -13.70 19.19 -25.18
N GLY A 364 -13.52 20.27 -24.41
CA GLY A 364 -12.22 20.92 -24.20
C GLY A 364 -11.52 20.54 -22.89
N GLY A 365 -12.02 19.55 -22.16
CA GLY A 365 -11.61 19.25 -20.80
C GLY A 365 -12.59 19.81 -19.76
N VAL A 366 -12.76 19.08 -18.66
CA VAL A 366 -13.57 19.53 -17.52
C VAL A 366 -12.74 20.49 -16.68
N PRO A 367 -13.26 21.66 -16.27
CA PRO A 367 -12.53 22.55 -15.38
C PRO A 367 -12.39 21.92 -13.98
N HIS A 368 -11.29 22.22 -13.29
CA HIS A 368 -11.12 21.75 -11.91
C HIS A 368 -12.16 22.32 -10.94
N TYR A 369 -12.65 23.54 -11.21
CA TYR A 369 -13.70 24.19 -10.43
C TYR A 369 -14.75 24.81 -11.36
N GLU A 370 -16.03 24.54 -11.10
CA GLU A 370 -17.15 25.11 -11.85
C GLU A 370 -18.31 25.47 -10.92
N GLU A 371 -18.95 26.62 -11.15
CA GLU A 371 -20.19 27.00 -10.47
C GLU A 371 -21.37 26.91 -11.43
N VAL A 372 -22.38 26.14 -11.04
CA VAL A 372 -23.66 26.04 -11.76
C VAL A 372 -24.77 26.44 -10.79
N GLY A 373 -25.26 27.67 -10.93
CA GLY A 373 -26.28 28.21 -10.01
C GLY A 373 -25.74 28.37 -8.58
N ASN A 374 -26.34 27.64 -7.63
CA ASN A 374 -25.95 27.59 -6.21
C ASN A 374 -25.05 26.38 -5.88
N THR A 375 -24.52 25.68 -6.89
CA THR A 375 -23.70 24.48 -6.69
C THR A 375 -22.29 24.68 -7.23
N ALA A 376 -21.29 24.43 -6.38
CA ALA A 376 -19.88 24.37 -6.76
C ALA A 376 -19.48 22.92 -7.02
N TYR A 377 -18.79 22.67 -8.13
CA TYR A 377 -18.20 21.38 -8.50
C TYR A 377 -16.68 21.49 -8.43
N ILE A 378 -16.04 20.58 -7.71
CA ILE A 378 -14.58 20.42 -7.62
C ILE A 378 -14.25 19.08 -8.29
N THR A 379 -13.48 19.07 -9.38
CA THR A 379 -13.25 17.88 -10.22
C THR A 379 -11.77 17.63 -10.44
N PHE A 380 -11.30 16.40 -10.18
CA PHE A 380 -9.94 15.96 -10.51
C PHE A 380 -9.87 14.42 -10.61
N ASP A 381 -9.02 13.91 -11.50
CA ASP A 381 -8.95 12.49 -11.85
C ASP A 381 -7.82 11.72 -11.14
N SER A 382 -6.98 12.42 -10.38
CA SER A 382 -5.89 11.84 -9.59
C SER A 382 -5.53 12.80 -8.45
N PHE A 383 -5.17 12.26 -7.29
CA PHE A 383 -4.58 13.02 -6.20
C PHE A 383 -3.12 13.32 -6.55
N GLU A 384 -2.90 14.47 -7.16
CA GLU A 384 -1.59 14.91 -7.63
C GLU A 384 -1.01 15.97 -6.69
N ASN A 385 0.29 15.80 -6.37
CA ASN A 385 1.05 16.80 -5.62
C ASN A 385 2.25 17.30 -6.43
N THR A 386 1.98 18.05 -7.49
CA THR A 386 3.04 18.81 -8.19
C THR A 386 3.60 19.85 -7.22
N PRO A 387 4.92 19.83 -6.89
CA PRO A 387 5.47 20.74 -5.89
C PRO A 387 5.14 22.21 -6.17
N CYS A 388 4.66 22.91 -5.13
CA CYS A 388 4.41 24.34 -5.15
C CYS A 388 5.47 25.05 -4.29
N ASP A 389 5.93 26.22 -4.74
CA ASP A 389 6.93 27.02 -4.02
C ASP A 389 6.38 27.59 -2.69
N ASP A 390 5.07 27.86 -2.62
CA ASP A 390 4.43 28.47 -1.44
C ASP A 390 2.92 28.15 -1.33
N TYR A 391 2.60 27.21 -0.45
CA TYR A 391 1.22 26.80 -0.14
C TYR A 391 0.41 27.83 0.67
N TYR A 392 1.03 28.88 1.20
CA TYR A 392 0.34 29.94 1.96
C TYR A 392 -0.04 31.15 1.10
N SER A 393 0.51 31.24 -0.10
CA SER A 393 0.07 32.21 -1.10
C SER A 393 -1.35 31.91 -1.60
N ALA A 394 -2.04 32.91 -2.14
CA ALA A 394 -3.32 32.69 -2.80
C ALA A 394 -3.14 31.81 -4.05
N PRO A 395 -3.93 30.74 -4.22
CA PRO A 395 -3.80 29.82 -5.35
C PRO A 395 -4.18 30.49 -6.67
N ASN A 396 -3.43 30.15 -7.72
CA ASN A 396 -3.68 30.62 -9.08
C ASN A 396 -4.09 29.47 -10.02
N ALA A 397 -4.60 29.82 -11.21
CA ALA A 397 -5.19 28.87 -12.14
C ALA A 397 -4.20 27.79 -12.65
N ASP A 398 -2.91 28.11 -12.71
CA ASP A 398 -1.87 27.20 -13.21
C ASP A 398 -1.42 26.20 -12.13
N GLU A 399 -1.88 26.34 -10.89
CA GLU A 399 -1.57 25.46 -9.77
C GLU A 399 -2.66 24.43 -9.49
N LEU A 400 -3.80 24.47 -10.20
CA LEU A 400 -4.99 23.68 -9.86
C LEU A 400 -4.89 22.19 -10.20
N ASP A 401 -3.83 21.78 -10.90
CA ASP A 401 -3.44 20.37 -11.00
C ASP A 401 -2.92 19.82 -9.66
N ASN A 402 -2.42 20.68 -8.77
CA ASN A 402 -2.08 20.29 -7.40
C ASN A 402 -3.36 20.24 -6.54
N THR A 403 -3.63 19.07 -5.95
CA THR A 403 -4.87 18.82 -5.21
C THR A 403 -5.06 19.76 -4.02
N ILE A 404 -4.00 20.01 -3.24
CA ILE A 404 -4.04 20.94 -2.09
C ILE A 404 -4.38 22.35 -2.58
N ARG A 405 -3.72 22.83 -3.65
CA ARG A 405 -3.95 24.16 -4.21
C ARG A 405 -5.36 24.29 -4.79
N LEU A 406 -5.88 23.25 -5.41
CA LEU A 406 -7.27 23.19 -5.85
C LEU A 406 -8.25 23.32 -4.68
N MET A 407 -8.01 22.61 -3.58
CA MET A 407 -8.87 22.70 -2.40
C MET A 407 -8.87 24.11 -1.79
N GLN A 408 -7.69 24.72 -1.67
CA GLN A 408 -7.55 26.10 -1.20
C GLN A 408 -8.28 27.09 -2.13
N TYR A 409 -8.16 26.92 -3.44
CA TYR A 409 -8.83 27.75 -4.43
C TYR A 409 -10.35 27.61 -4.35
N ALA A 410 -10.84 26.37 -4.30
CA ALA A 410 -12.25 26.07 -4.20
C ALA A 410 -12.83 26.65 -2.90
N TYR A 411 -12.12 26.51 -1.77
CA TYR A 411 -12.52 27.11 -0.50
C TYR A 411 -12.66 28.63 -0.60
N ASP A 412 -11.66 29.33 -1.17
CA ASP A 412 -11.69 30.78 -1.37
C ASP A 412 -12.90 31.20 -2.23
N GLN A 413 -13.19 30.46 -3.30
CA GLN A 413 -14.36 30.73 -4.14
C GLN A 413 -15.65 30.48 -3.36
N ILE A 414 -15.85 29.31 -2.78
CA ILE A 414 -17.08 28.90 -2.10
C ILE A 414 -17.44 29.86 -0.96
N THR A 415 -16.44 30.31 -0.20
CA THR A 415 -16.62 31.15 0.99
C THR A 415 -16.53 32.65 0.73
N ARG A 416 -16.27 33.07 -0.51
CA ARG A 416 -16.15 34.50 -0.85
C ARG A 416 -17.39 35.29 -0.45
N LYS A 417 -17.19 36.55 -0.10
CA LYS A 417 -18.29 37.46 0.26
C LYS A 417 -19.29 37.57 -0.90
N GLY A 418 -20.56 37.22 -0.63
CA GLY A 418 -21.63 37.25 -1.62
C GLY A 418 -21.69 36.02 -2.54
N SER A 419 -20.96 34.95 -2.20
CA SER A 419 -21.08 33.65 -2.86
C SER A 419 -22.54 33.17 -2.88
N PRO A 420 -23.07 32.71 -4.04
CA PRO A 420 -24.40 32.11 -4.13
C PRO A 420 -24.40 30.63 -3.75
N ILE A 421 -23.25 30.06 -3.35
CA ILE A 421 -23.08 28.62 -3.18
C ILE A 421 -23.78 28.14 -1.91
N GLU A 422 -24.58 27.08 -2.09
CA GLU A 422 -25.27 26.33 -1.03
C GLU A 422 -24.90 24.85 -1.07
N ASN A 423 -24.50 24.33 -2.24
CA ASN A 423 -24.11 22.94 -2.43
C ASN A 423 -22.66 22.86 -2.92
N VAL A 424 -21.89 21.90 -2.39
CA VAL A 424 -20.52 21.63 -2.83
C VAL A 424 -20.41 20.16 -3.20
N VAL A 425 -19.95 19.89 -4.43
CA VAL A 425 -19.85 18.56 -5.00
C VAL A 425 -18.39 18.27 -5.32
N MET A 426 -17.82 17.27 -4.66
CA MET A 426 -16.55 16.68 -5.06
C MET A 426 -16.81 15.63 -6.15
N ASP A 427 -16.17 15.74 -7.31
CA ASP A 427 -16.28 14.74 -8.38
C ASP A 427 -15.04 13.87 -8.46
N LEU A 428 -15.16 12.65 -7.93
CA LEU A 428 -14.15 11.59 -7.98
C LEU A 428 -14.57 10.46 -8.95
N SER A 429 -15.53 10.69 -9.84
CA SER A 429 -16.17 9.64 -10.65
C SER A 429 -15.22 8.94 -11.64
N ILE A 430 -14.07 9.55 -11.96
CA ILE A 430 -13.01 8.97 -12.81
C ILE A 430 -11.67 8.93 -12.04
N ASN A 431 -11.67 9.16 -10.73
CA ASN A 431 -10.44 9.30 -9.95
C ASN A 431 -9.82 7.94 -9.57
N THR A 432 -8.62 7.63 -10.05
CA THR A 432 -7.97 6.33 -9.80
C THR A 432 -7.03 6.30 -8.58
N GLY A 433 -7.04 7.35 -7.75
CA GLY A 433 -6.20 7.48 -6.56
C GLY A 433 -5.06 8.46 -6.74
N GLY A 434 -3.97 8.24 -6.02
CA GLY A 434 -2.79 9.11 -6.03
C GLY A 434 -2.23 9.31 -4.63
N VAL A 435 -1.78 10.52 -4.34
CA VAL A 435 -1.14 10.91 -3.09
C VAL A 435 -2.12 10.88 -1.91
N ILE A 436 -1.73 10.20 -0.82
CA ILE A 436 -2.64 9.92 0.30
C ILE A 436 -2.81 11.08 1.28
N TYR A 437 -1.78 11.89 1.55
CA TYR A 437 -1.94 13.08 2.39
C TYR A 437 -2.82 14.16 1.72
N ASP A 438 -2.89 14.19 0.38
CA ASP A 438 -3.85 15.03 -0.34
C ASP A 438 -5.29 14.56 -0.09
N ALA A 439 -5.53 13.25 -0.02
CA ALA A 439 -6.81 12.69 0.38
C ALA A 439 -7.19 13.04 1.84
N VAL A 440 -6.21 13.03 2.75
CA VAL A 440 -6.39 13.52 4.13
C VAL A 440 -6.73 15.02 4.13
N TYR A 441 -6.09 15.81 3.29
CA TYR A 441 -6.37 17.26 3.16
C TYR A 441 -7.79 17.53 2.62
N VAL A 442 -8.21 16.79 1.60
CA VAL A 442 -9.56 16.85 1.04
C VAL A 442 -10.62 16.48 2.06
N THR A 443 -10.39 15.42 2.85
CA THR A 443 -11.35 15.01 3.89
C THR A 443 -11.42 16.04 5.02
N GLY A 444 -10.29 16.63 5.43
CA GLY A 444 -10.27 17.74 6.40
C GLY A 444 -11.09 18.96 5.96
N LEU A 445 -10.97 19.36 4.69
CA LEU A 445 -11.81 20.42 4.12
C LEU A 445 -13.32 20.11 4.28
N PHE A 446 -13.74 18.86 4.06
CA PHE A 446 -15.17 18.49 4.05
C PHE A 446 -15.73 18.14 5.43
N LEU A 447 -14.90 17.68 6.37
CA LEU A 447 -15.34 17.04 7.63
C LEU A 447 -14.77 17.66 8.92
N GLU A 448 -14.04 18.78 8.84
CA GLU A 448 -13.26 19.39 9.94
C GLU A 448 -11.97 18.65 10.26
N GLU A 449 -11.96 17.33 10.09
CA GLU A 449 -10.79 16.48 10.28
C GLU A 449 -10.58 15.51 9.11
N GLY A 450 -9.32 15.31 8.75
CA GLY A 450 -8.89 14.22 7.88
C GLY A 450 -8.53 13.01 8.74
N GLN A 451 -9.25 11.91 8.56
CA GLN A 451 -8.99 10.65 9.25
C GLN A 451 -8.38 9.63 8.30
N ILE A 452 -7.41 8.88 8.80
CA ILE A 452 -6.84 7.72 8.13
C ILE A 452 -6.58 6.61 9.15
N SER A 453 -7.04 5.40 8.83
CA SER A 453 -6.80 4.23 9.67
C SER A 453 -6.23 3.08 8.86
N ALA A 454 -5.34 2.32 9.48
CA ALA A 454 -4.72 1.15 8.86
C ALA A 454 -4.49 0.02 9.86
N ALA A 455 -4.50 -1.21 9.35
CA ALA A 455 -4.00 -2.39 10.03
C ALA A 455 -2.79 -2.93 9.30
N ASP A 456 -1.85 -3.49 10.06
CA ASP A 456 -0.85 -4.38 9.51
C ASP A 456 -1.37 -5.82 9.59
N GLU A 457 -1.63 -6.44 8.45
CA GLU A 457 -2.12 -7.82 8.34
C GLU A 457 -1.07 -8.88 8.75
N LEU A 458 0.21 -8.50 8.85
CA LEU A 458 1.29 -9.38 9.31
C LEU A 458 1.31 -9.48 10.84
N THR A 459 1.07 -8.38 11.55
CA THR A 459 1.27 -8.30 13.01
C THR A 459 -0.01 -8.02 13.79
N GLY A 460 -1.07 -7.57 13.13
CA GLY A 460 -2.30 -7.08 13.77
C GLY A 460 -2.19 -5.68 14.40
N ALA A 461 -1.06 -4.97 14.19
CA ALA A 461 -0.91 -3.58 14.62
C ALA A 461 -1.98 -2.70 13.97
N LEU A 462 -2.46 -1.68 14.69
CA LEU A 462 -3.45 -0.72 14.18
C LEU A 462 -2.96 0.70 14.40
N THR A 463 -3.31 1.59 13.48
CA THR A 463 -3.19 3.04 13.66
C THR A 463 -4.46 3.71 13.19
N SER A 464 -4.91 4.71 13.93
CA SER A 464 -5.87 5.71 13.45
C SER A 464 -5.28 7.08 13.72
N ALA A 465 -5.06 7.85 12.66
CA ALA A 465 -4.52 9.20 12.75
C ALA A 465 -5.59 10.20 12.31
N HIS A 466 -5.75 11.24 13.12
CA HIS A 466 -6.66 12.34 12.89
C HIS A 466 -5.84 13.61 12.69
N TYR A 467 -6.15 14.36 11.63
CA TYR A 467 -5.46 15.59 11.29
C TYR A 467 -6.46 16.73 11.10
N ARG A 468 -6.14 17.89 11.66
CA ARG A 468 -6.66 19.16 11.17
C ARG A 468 -5.76 19.67 10.07
N VAL A 469 -6.32 20.47 9.18
CA VAL A 469 -5.59 21.03 8.04
C VAL A 469 -5.81 22.53 7.96
N ASP A 470 -4.79 23.27 7.54
CA ASP A 470 -4.91 24.71 7.29
C ASP A 470 -5.34 24.93 5.83
N ILE A 471 -6.64 25.18 5.63
CA ILE A 471 -7.23 25.42 4.30
C ILE A 471 -7.17 26.91 3.96
N ASN A 472 -7.45 27.75 4.95
CA ASN A 472 -7.63 29.18 4.73
C ASN A 472 -6.29 29.97 4.74
N ARG A 473 -5.19 29.28 5.08
CA ARG A 473 -3.78 29.71 5.02
C ARG A 473 -3.44 30.78 6.06
N ASP A 474 -4.08 30.76 7.23
CA ASP A 474 -3.83 31.72 8.32
C ASP A 474 -2.92 31.18 9.44
N HIS A 475 -2.36 29.97 9.26
CA HIS A 475 -1.55 29.23 10.23
C HIS A 475 -2.31 28.85 11.50
N LEU A 476 -3.65 28.89 11.47
CA LEU A 476 -4.51 28.38 12.51
C LEU A 476 -5.18 27.10 12.03
N PHE A 477 -5.58 26.26 12.98
CA PHE A 477 -6.24 24.97 12.72
C PHE A 477 -7.58 24.97 13.46
N ASP A 478 -8.57 25.66 12.87
CA ASP A 478 -9.84 25.94 13.53
C ASP A 478 -11.06 25.69 12.62
N GLU A 479 -12.27 25.99 13.13
CA GLU A 479 -13.51 25.75 12.39
C GLU A 479 -13.63 26.57 11.09
N LYS A 480 -12.71 27.52 10.86
CA LYS A 480 -12.61 28.22 9.58
C LYS A 480 -11.98 27.34 8.51
N ASP A 481 -11.30 26.25 8.83
CA ASP A 481 -10.64 25.40 7.83
C ASP A 481 -11.51 24.29 7.24
N THR A 482 -12.83 24.36 7.41
CA THR A 482 -13.74 23.36 6.87
C THR A 482 -14.97 23.97 6.21
N LEU A 483 -15.63 23.20 5.35
CA LEU A 483 -16.98 23.46 4.85
C LEU A 483 -18.05 22.88 5.79
N ALA A 484 -17.71 21.88 6.60
CA ALA A 484 -18.62 21.26 7.55
C ALA A 484 -19.14 22.30 8.56
N GLY A 485 -20.41 22.17 8.95
CA GLY A 485 -21.01 23.07 9.94
C GLY A 485 -21.29 24.52 9.48
N LYS A 486 -20.88 24.91 8.26
CA LYS A 486 -21.11 26.26 7.70
C LYS A 486 -22.43 26.44 6.93
N GLY A 487 -23.27 25.40 6.90
CA GLY A 487 -24.58 25.43 6.24
C GLY A 487 -24.57 25.01 4.77
N TYR A 488 -23.45 24.49 4.25
CA TYR A 488 -23.38 23.88 2.92
C TYR A 488 -23.94 22.45 2.93
N ASN A 489 -24.57 22.05 1.82
CA ASN A 489 -24.84 20.64 1.54
C ASN A 489 -23.63 20.05 0.80
N LEU A 490 -23.05 18.97 1.33
CA LEU A 490 -21.83 18.38 0.78
C LEU A 490 -22.14 17.05 0.08
N TYR A 491 -21.55 16.88 -1.10
CA TYR A 491 -21.74 15.71 -1.95
C TYR A 491 -20.41 15.19 -2.48
N CYS A 492 -20.34 13.90 -2.75
CA CYS A 492 -19.24 13.28 -3.48
C CYS A 492 -19.79 12.38 -4.58
N LEU A 493 -19.27 12.53 -5.80
CA LEU A 493 -19.59 11.67 -6.93
C LEU A 493 -18.56 10.54 -7.00
N GLU A 494 -19.04 9.32 -7.13
CA GLU A 494 -18.21 8.12 -7.19
C GLU A 494 -18.68 7.14 -8.26
N SER A 495 -17.78 6.25 -8.67
CA SER A 495 -18.06 5.18 -9.62
C SER A 495 -17.14 3.98 -9.39
N PRO A 496 -17.32 2.85 -10.11
CA PRO A 496 -16.36 1.74 -10.06
C PRO A 496 -14.93 2.10 -10.49
N VAL A 497 -14.70 3.30 -11.02
CA VAL A 497 -13.38 3.84 -11.37
C VAL A 497 -12.71 4.54 -10.17
N SER A 498 -13.49 4.98 -9.18
CA SER A 498 -13.03 5.62 -7.94
C SER A 498 -12.22 4.62 -7.11
N PHE A 499 -10.91 4.56 -7.29
CA PHE A 499 -10.02 3.50 -6.77
C PHE A 499 -8.90 4.06 -5.88
N SER A 500 -8.31 3.25 -4.99
CA SER A 500 -7.18 3.67 -4.13
C SER A 500 -7.52 4.91 -3.28
N CYS A 501 -6.80 6.03 -3.34
CA CYS A 501 -7.21 7.26 -2.65
C CYS A 501 -8.59 7.80 -3.12
N GLY A 502 -8.97 7.53 -4.38
CA GLY A 502 -10.31 7.80 -4.91
C GLY A 502 -11.39 6.91 -4.30
N ASN A 503 -11.01 5.78 -3.70
CA ASN A 503 -11.85 4.92 -2.88
C ASN A 503 -11.82 5.30 -1.39
N LEU A 504 -10.66 5.71 -0.87
CA LEU A 504 -10.48 6.14 0.51
C LEU A 504 -11.42 7.29 0.87
N VAL A 505 -11.43 8.36 0.07
CA VAL A 505 -12.21 9.58 0.37
C VAL A 505 -13.72 9.29 0.49
N PRO A 506 -14.37 8.60 -0.46
CA PRO A 506 -15.76 8.20 -0.29
C PRO A 506 -16.02 7.31 0.94
N ASN A 507 -15.13 6.38 1.27
CA ASN A 507 -15.28 5.55 2.48
C ASN A 507 -15.22 6.37 3.77
N VAL A 508 -14.32 7.34 3.86
CA VAL A 508 -14.26 8.27 5.01
C VAL A 508 -15.53 9.11 5.08
N PHE A 509 -15.99 9.65 3.95
CA PHE A 509 -17.25 10.38 3.88
C PHE A 509 -18.45 9.55 4.32
N LYS A 510 -18.52 8.27 3.92
CA LYS A 510 -19.59 7.33 4.25
C LYS A 510 -19.70 7.03 5.74
N ASP A 511 -18.60 7.08 6.48
CA ASP A 511 -18.64 6.87 7.93
C ASP A 511 -19.30 8.05 8.68
N THR A 512 -19.42 9.20 8.01
CA THR A 512 -20.05 10.41 8.56
C THR A 512 -21.47 10.64 8.03
N THR A 513 -22.20 11.57 8.64
CA THR A 513 -23.50 12.04 8.14
C THR A 513 -23.41 13.37 7.39
N HIS A 514 -22.20 13.85 7.09
CA HIS A 514 -21.97 15.21 6.57
C HIS A 514 -21.96 15.29 5.04
N VAL A 515 -21.61 14.19 4.37
CA VAL A 515 -21.47 14.12 2.91
C VAL A 515 -22.40 13.06 2.35
N THR A 516 -23.11 13.38 1.26
CA THR A 516 -23.95 12.41 0.54
C THR A 516 -23.20 11.88 -0.68
N LEU A 517 -23.03 10.56 -0.76
CA LEU A 517 -22.42 9.88 -1.90
C LEU A 517 -23.43 9.64 -3.02
N ILE A 518 -23.08 9.99 -4.25
CA ILE A 518 -23.94 9.86 -5.43
C ILE A 518 -23.18 9.10 -6.52
N GLY A 519 -23.76 8.01 -7.03
CA GLY A 519 -23.17 7.27 -8.13
C GLY A 519 -23.33 5.77 -8.00
N GLN A 520 -22.21 5.05 -8.08
CA GLN A 520 -22.13 3.60 -7.96
C GLN A 520 -20.98 3.25 -7.01
N THR A 521 -20.99 2.03 -6.49
CA THR A 521 -19.95 1.54 -5.57
C THR A 521 -18.57 1.84 -6.12
N SER A 522 -17.71 2.43 -5.28
CA SER A 522 -16.34 2.75 -5.67
C SER A 522 -15.53 1.48 -5.97
N GLY A 523 -14.42 1.63 -6.71
CA GLY A 523 -13.62 0.51 -7.23
C GLY A 523 -12.82 -0.28 -6.20
N GLY A 524 -12.77 0.17 -4.94
CA GLY A 524 -12.01 -0.50 -3.88
C GLY A 524 -10.53 -0.12 -3.85
N GLY A 525 -9.69 -1.06 -3.38
CA GLY A 525 -8.27 -0.82 -3.14
C GLY A 525 -8.04 -0.28 -1.74
N SER A 526 -7.59 -1.16 -0.85
CA SER A 526 -7.34 -0.86 0.55
C SER A 526 -5.87 -0.94 0.93
N CYS A 527 -5.03 -1.67 0.20
CA CYS A 527 -3.64 -1.87 0.61
C CYS A 527 -2.74 -0.70 0.21
N ALA A 528 -1.81 -0.30 1.09
CA ALA A 528 -0.64 0.44 0.66
C ALA A 528 0.20 -0.46 -0.27
N VAL A 529 0.69 0.09 -1.38
CA VAL A 529 1.46 -0.69 -2.35
C VAL A 529 2.83 -1.07 -1.75
N GLN A 530 3.18 -2.35 -1.73
CA GLN A 530 4.47 -2.81 -1.23
C GLN A 530 5.39 -3.13 -2.41
N PRO A 531 6.43 -2.32 -2.69
CA PRO A 531 7.45 -2.69 -3.66
C PRO A 531 8.28 -3.86 -3.14
N LEU A 532 8.61 -4.78 -4.04
CA LEU A 532 9.36 -5.99 -3.76
C LEU A 532 10.35 -6.26 -4.91
N SER A 533 11.33 -7.13 -4.64
CA SER A 533 12.21 -7.67 -5.66
C SER A 533 12.30 -9.19 -5.54
N THR A 534 12.71 -9.86 -6.62
CA THR A 534 13.20 -11.23 -6.54
C THR A 534 14.70 -11.25 -6.32
N SER A 535 15.26 -12.37 -5.83
CA SER A 535 16.72 -12.53 -5.69
C SER A 535 17.47 -12.44 -7.03
N SER A 536 16.76 -12.69 -8.13
CA SER A 536 17.24 -12.55 -9.50
C SER A 536 17.18 -11.10 -10.01
N GLY A 537 16.60 -10.18 -9.23
CA GLY A 537 16.54 -8.74 -9.50
C GLY A 537 15.32 -8.28 -10.31
N THR A 538 14.26 -9.07 -10.38
CA THR A 538 12.99 -8.62 -10.96
C THR A 538 12.28 -7.70 -9.96
N LEU A 539 11.79 -6.55 -10.41
CA LEU A 539 11.06 -5.58 -9.57
C LEU A 539 9.57 -5.68 -9.84
N PHE A 540 8.78 -5.71 -8.76
CA PHE A 540 7.34 -5.74 -8.81
C PHE A 540 6.76 -5.06 -7.56
N GLN A 541 5.46 -4.87 -7.53
CA GLN A 541 4.74 -4.41 -6.35
C GLN A 541 3.53 -5.29 -6.11
N VAL A 542 3.05 -5.32 -4.86
CA VAL A 542 1.83 -6.01 -4.49
C VAL A 542 0.93 -5.13 -3.63
N SER A 543 -0.35 -5.51 -3.51
CA SER A 543 -1.19 -5.09 -2.38
C SER A 543 -0.50 -5.47 -1.07
N GLY A 544 0.11 -4.49 -0.39
CA GLY A 544 0.92 -4.68 0.80
C GLY A 544 0.12 -5.04 2.05
N ASN A 545 0.84 -5.40 3.12
CA ASN A 545 0.27 -5.81 4.41
C ASN A 545 -0.36 -4.66 5.21
N MET A 546 -0.05 -3.41 4.88
CA MET A 546 -0.74 -2.25 5.47
C MET A 546 -2.07 -2.02 4.76
N ARG A 547 -3.17 -2.45 5.36
CA ARG A 547 -4.52 -2.33 4.83
C ARG A 547 -5.25 -1.14 5.44
N MET A 548 -5.73 -0.25 4.59
CA MET A 548 -6.51 0.93 4.93
C MET A 548 -7.93 0.54 5.37
N SER A 549 -8.49 1.36 6.26
CA SER A 549 -9.77 1.12 6.90
C SER A 549 -10.37 2.39 7.48
N PHE A 550 -11.57 2.24 8.02
CA PHE A 550 -12.06 3.10 9.09
C PHE A 550 -12.41 2.28 10.33
N ILE A 551 -12.45 2.93 11.49
CA ILE A 551 -12.79 2.29 12.76
C ILE A 551 -14.14 2.79 13.23
N LYS A 552 -15.07 1.85 13.43
CA LYS A 552 -16.40 2.15 13.97
C LYS A 552 -16.68 1.26 15.16
N ASN A 553 -16.99 1.86 16.31
CA ASN A 553 -17.24 1.14 17.57
C ASN A 553 -16.12 0.14 17.95
N GLY A 554 -14.86 0.53 17.72
CA GLY A 554 -13.67 -0.29 18.01
C GLY A 554 -13.45 -1.48 17.05
N ALA A 555 -14.29 -1.63 16.02
CA ALA A 555 -14.12 -2.63 14.98
C ALA A 555 -13.48 -2.02 13.73
N PHE A 556 -12.66 -2.82 13.08
CA PHE A 556 -11.93 -2.48 11.86
C PHE A 556 -12.80 -2.81 10.63
N TYR A 557 -12.95 -1.86 9.72
CA TYR A 557 -13.72 -2.03 8.49
C TYR A 557 -12.83 -1.83 7.28
N ASP A 558 -12.63 -2.94 6.56
CA ASP A 558 -11.89 -2.97 5.31
C ASP A 558 -12.66 -2.19 4.20
N ILE A 559 -11.94 -1.31 3.51
CA ILE A 559 -12.47 -0.48 2.42
C ILE A 559 -12.25 -1.08 1.04
N ASP A 560 -11.69 -2.29 0.94
CA ASP A 560 -11.34 -2.92 -0.33
C ASP A 560 -12.56 -3.18 -1.23
N ARG A 561 -13.74 -3.29 -0.62
CA ARG A 561 -15.02 -3.56 -1.32
C ARG A 561 -15.67 -2.32 -1.94
N GLY A 562 -15.10 -1.14 -1.71
CA GLY A 562 -15.69 0.11 -2.14
C GLY A 562 -16.72 0.69 -1.15
N ALA A 563 -16.91 2.00 -1.24
CA ALA A 563 -17.98 2.72 -0.60
C ALA A 563 -19.27 2.55 -1.42
N GLU A 564 -20.37 2.20 -0.75
CA GLU A 564 -21.69 2.15 -1.37
C GLU A 564 -22.32 3.56 -1.40
N PRO A 565 -22.93 3.98 -2.53
CA PRO A 565 -23.50 5.31 -2.64
C PRO A 565 -24.75 5.44 -1.74
N ASP A 566 -25.02 6.66 -1.27
CA ASP A 566 -26.29 6.99 -0.64
C ASP A 566 -27.41 7.12 -1.68
N ILE A 567 -27.05 7.61 -2.86
CA ILE A 567 -27.94 7.77 -4.02
C ILE A 567 -27.34 7.00 -5.20
N TYR A 568 -27.93 5.84 -5.49
CA TYR A 568 -27.52 5.03 -6.62
C TYR A 568 -27.96 5.62 -7.97
N ILE A 569 -27.03 5.79 -8.89
CA ILE A 569 -27.27 6.22 -10.28
C ILE A 569 -26.89 5.10 -11.24
N ARG A 570 -27.88 4.60 -11.99
CA ARG A 570 -27.66 3.53 -12.97
C ARG A 570 -26.88 3.99 -14.20
N ASP A 571 -27.22 5.15 -14.74
CA ASP A 571 -26.54 5.74 -15.91
C ASP A 571 -25.62 6.87 -15.45
N LEU A 572 -24.35 6.55 -15.22
CA LEU A 572 -23.36 7.50 -14.73
C LEU A 572 -23.06 8.64 -15.72
N SER A 573 -23.52 8.57 -16.99
CA SER A 573 -23.34 9.68 -17.92
C SER A 573 -24.10 10.93 -17.51
N VAL A 574 -25.13 10.81 -16.66
CA VAL A 574 -25.89 11.94 -16.12
C VAL A 574 -25.09 12.78 -15.14
N LEU A 575 -24.02 12.23 -14.55
CA LEU A 575 -23.14 12.97 -13.63
C LEU A 575 -22.52 14.19 -14.30
N TYR A 576 -22.31 14.13 -15.62
CA TYR A 576 -21.62 15.16 -16.38
C TYR A 576 -22.55 16.24 -16.97
N ASP A 577 -23.86 16.07 -16.88
CA ASP A 577 -24.83 17.14 -17.15
C ASP A 577 -25.04 17.96 -15.87
N ARG A 578 -24.10 18.88 -15.57
CA ARG A 578 -24.10 19.60 -14.28
C ARG A 578 -25.33 20.46 -14.05
N LYS A 579 -26.01 20.89 -15.11
CA LYS A 579 -27.28 21.60 -14.97
C LYS A 579 -28.34 20.65 -14.41
N LYS A 580 -28.52 19.47 -15.03
CA LYS A 580 -29.47 18.47 -14.53
C LYS A 580 -29.08 17.94 -13.16
N LEU A 581 -27.79 17.72 -12.90
CA LEU A 581 -27.31 17.26 -11.60
C LEU A 581 -27.57 18.31 -10.51
N THR A 582 -27.38 19.60 -10.83
CA THR A 582 -27.73 20.70 -9.91
C THR A 582 -29.22 20.77 -9.65
N ASP A 583 -30.06 20.64 -10.69
CA ASP A 583 -31.52 20.60 -10.55
C ASP A 583 -31.95 19.42 -9.65
N PHE A 584 -31.31 18.25 -9.82
CA PHE A 584 -31.52 17.07 -8.98
C PHE A 584 -31.14 17.33 -7.51
N ILE A 585 -29.94 17.87 -7.26
CA ILE A 585 -29.45 18.20 -5.91
C ILE A 585 -30.40 19.18 -5.20
N ASN A 586 -30.86 20.21 -5.92
CA ASN A 586 -31.75 21.23 -5.36
C ASN A 586 -33.17 20.72 -5.06
N THR A 587 -33.67 19.76 -5.84
CA THR A 587 -35.06 19.29 -5.70
C THR A 587 -35.22 18.01 -4.89
N ARG A 588 -34.17 17.18 -4.78
CA ARG A 588 -34.18 15.85 -4.14
C ARG A 588 -35.29 14.92 -4.68
N ILE A 589 -35.75 15.12 -5.92
CA ILE A 589 -36.77 14.28 -6.57
C ILE A 589 -36.11 13.55 -7.75
N ILE A 590 -36.23 12.22 -7.76
CA ILE A 590 -35.80 11.31 -8.85
C ILE A 590 -36.83 11.35 -9.99
#